data_AF-A0A1V5D6I6-F1
#
_entry.id   AF-A0A1V5D6I6-F1
#
_cell.length_a   1.000
_cell.length_b   1.000
_cell.length_c   1.000
_cell.angle_alpha   90.00
_cell.angle_beta   90.00
_cell.angle_gamma   90.00
#
_symmetry.space_group_name_H-M   'P 1'
#
loop_
_entity.id
_entity.type
_entity.pdbx_description
1 polymer ?
#
loop_
_entity_poly.entity_id
_entity_poly.type
_entity_poly.pdbx_seq_one_letter_code
_entity_poly.pdbx_strand_id
1 'polypeptide(L)'
;MAVFSFDDIENAFLFVGSAQYGENEAYLDTETGRIFYRSVMGGIDEIAENGVDADEMVIIPHKNDLDLGKALVLEFAASHLPDEYDRVLDIFGRRGAYARFKDLLDSKGLVETWYRFEDDREKEALRYWCEKNKIELSD
;
A
#
# COMPACT_ATOMS: atom_id res chain seq x y z
N MET A 1 21.45 -4.46 -12.27
CA MET A 1 20.29 -3.87 -11.56
C MET A 1 20.45 -4.23 -10.11
N ALA A 2 20.16 -3.30 -9.21
CA ALA A 2 20.20 -3.59 -7.80
C ALA A 2 19.02 -4.48 -7.40
N VAL A 3 19.22 -5.28 -6.35
CA VAL A 3 18.20 -6.12 -5.74
C VAL A 3 17.80 -5.48 -4.43
N PHE A 4 16.50 -5.32 -4.19
CA PHE A 4 15.95 -4.76 -2.96
C PHE A 4 15.33 -5.87 -2.12
N SER A 5 15.49 -5.81 -0.80
CA SER A 5 14.70 -6.70 0.07
C SER A 5 13.23 -6.28 0.03
N PHE A 6 12.32 -7.24 0.06
CA PHE A 6 10.90 -6.90 0.11
C PHE A 6 10.54 -6.12 1.38
N ASP A 7 11.22 -6.41 2.51
CA ASP A 7 11.05 -5.68 3.76
C ASP A 7 11.42 -4.19 3.62
N ASP A 8 12.52 -3.87 2.92
CA ASP A 8 12.89 -2.46 2.67
C ASP A 8 11.83 -1.74 1.83
N ILE A 9 11.29 -2.41 0.81
CA ILE A 9 10.25 -1.85 -0.04
C ILE A 9 8.93 -1.67 0.74
N GLU A 10 8.56 -2.65 1.56
CA GLU A 10 7.38 -2.59 2.41
C GLU A 10 7.49 -1.46 3.43
N ASN A 11 8.64 -1.33 4.10
CA ASN A 11 8.90 -0.22 5.03
C ASN A 11 8.83 1.14 4.34
N ALA A 12 9.41 1.27 3.14
CA ALA A 12 9.33 2.49 2.36
C ALA A 12 7.88 2.82 1.96
N PHE A 13 7.11 1.82 1.57
CA PHE A 13 5.71 1.96 1.24
C PHE A 13 4.86 2.40 2.45
N LEU A 14 5.07 1.79 3.63
CA LEU A 14 4.43 2.19 4.87
C LEU A 14 4.77 3.64 5.25
N PHE A 15 6.02 4.05 5.05
CA PHE A 15 6.44 5.44 5.25
C PHE A 15 5.68 6.41 4.33
N VAL A 16 5.63 6.14 3.03
CA VAL A 16 4.88 6.95 2.05
C VAL A 16 3.39 7.02 2.42
N GLY A 17 2.80 5.88 2.78
CA GLY A 17 1.38 5.77 3.15
C GLY A 17 1.01 6.33 4.53
N SER A 18 1.99 6.74 5.35
CA SER A 18 1.75 7.26 6.70
C SER A 18 1.32 8.73 6.75
N ALA A 19 1.51 9.49 5.67
CA ALA A 19 1.13 10.89 5.54
C ALA A 19 0.15 11.11 4.38
N GLN A 20 -0.24 12.36 4.12
CA GLN A 20 -1.04 12.66 2.92
C GLN A 20 -0.19 12.52 1.65
N TYR A 21 -0.86 12.44 0.51
CA TYR A 21 -0.20 12.31 -0.78
C TYR A 21 0.81 13.45 -1.01
N GLY A 22 2.05 13.09 -1.34
CA GLY A 22 3.15 14.03 -1.57
C GLY A 22 3.79 14.63 -0.31
N GLU A 23 3.32 14.30 0.90
CA GLU A 23 3.97 14.75 2.14
C GLU A 23 5.17 13.88 2.51
N ASN A 24 5.04 12.56 2.29
CA ASN A 24 6.10 11.57 2.43
C ASN A 24 6.30 10.87 1.09
N GLU A 25 7.56 10.74 0.68
CA GLU A 25 7.96 10.09 -0.56
C GLU A 25 9.21 9.25 -0.34
N ALA A 26 9.31 8.15 -1.07
CA ALA A 26 10.50 7.31 -1.10
C ALA A 26 10.90 7.04 -2.54
N TYR A 27 12.20 7.13 -2.83
CA TYR A 27 12.78 7.04 -4.16
C TYR A 27 13.73 5.85 -4.21
N LEU A 28 13.54 4.98 -5.19
CA LEU A 28 14.37 3.82 -5.43
C LEU A 28 15.40 4.12 -6.52
N ASP A 29 16.66 4.09 -6.13
CA ASP A 29 17.77 4.12 -7.07
C ASP A 29 18.10 2.69 -7.52
N THR A 30 17.59 2.32 -8.69
CA THR A 30 17.75 0.98 -9.27
C THR A 30 19.18 0.67 -9.74
N GLU A 31 20.04 1.68 -9.84
CA GLU A 31 21.45 1.52 -10.17
C GLU A 31 22.28 1.18 -8.93
N THR A 32 22.08 1.92 -7.83
CA THR A 32 22.89 1.76 -6.61
C THR A 32 22.26 0.85 -5.56
N GLY A 33 20.96 0.59 -5.63
CA GLY A 33 20.21 -0.19 -4.65
C GLY A 33 19.88 0.57 -3.38
N ARG A 34 19.92 1.91 -3.42
CA ARG A 34 19.58 2.76 -2.29
C ARG A 34 18.13 3.23 -2.37
N ILE A 35 17.55 3.42 -1.18
CA ILE A 35 16.25 4.06 -1.02
C ILE A 35 16.50 5.42 -0.35
N PHE A 36 15.98 6.48 -0.95
CA PHE A 36 16.05 7.83 -0.42
C PHE A 36 14.68 8.29 0.06
N TYR A 37 14.63 8.92 1.23
CA TYR A 37 13.40 9.37 1.87
C TYR A 37 13.26 10.89 1.81
N ARG A 38 12.04 11.36 1.58
CA ARG A 38 11.66 12.77 1.68
C ARG A 38 10.39 12.92 2.51
N SER A 39 10.42 13.82 3.48
CA SER A 39 9.26 14.20 4.28
C SER A 39 9.24 15.71 4.49
N VAL A 40 8.21 16.37 3.93
CA VAL A 40 8.03 17.83 4.05
C VAL A 40 7.83 18.24 5.51
N MET A 41 6.98 17.51 6.23
CA MET A 41 6.67 17.81 7.64
C MET A 41 7.76 17.30 8.58
N GLY A 42 8.45 16.22 8.23
CA GLY A 42 9.56 15.67 9.00
C GLY A 42 10.88 16.43 8.85
N GLY A 43 10.99 17.32 7.86
CA GLY A 43 12.23 18.01 7.54
C GLY A 43 13.32 17.07 7.02
N ILE A 44 12.91 15.96 6.38
CA ILE A 44 13.81 14.96 5.80
C ILE A 44 13.88 15.23 4.29
N ASP A 45 15.08 15.39 3.75
CA ASP A 45 15.29 15.50 2.31
C ASP A 45 16.62 14.84 1.94
N GLU A 46 16.63 13.50 1.92
CA GLU A 46 17.84 12.74 1.61
C GLU A 46 18.30 12.96 0.17
N ILE A 47 17.39 13.34 -0.73
CA ILE A 47 17.73 13.69 -2.12
C ILE A 47 18.63 14.93 -2.13
N ALA A 48 18.20 16.01 -1.49
CA ALA A 48 18.97 17.26 -1.42
C ALA A 48 20.25 17.08 -0.59
N GLU A 49 20.20 16.33 0.50
CA GLU A 49 21.36 16.08 1.38
C GLU A 49 22.48 15.29 0.69
N ASN A 50 22.12 14.32 -0.16
CA ASN A 50 23.09 13.51 -0.90
C ASN A 50 23.44 14.11 -2.28
N GLY A 51 22.75 15.17 -2.70
CA GLY A 51 22.96 15.81 -4.00
C GLY A 51 22.67 14.87 -5.18
N VAL A 52 21.68 13.98 -5.02
CA VAL A 52 21.28 13.00 -6.04
C VAL A 52 20.13 13.55 -6.88
N ASP A 53 20.05 13.10 -8.14
CA ASP A 53 18.97 13.46 -9.05
C ASP A 53 17.86 12.39 -8.97
N ALA A 54 16.65 12.81 -8.62
CA ALA A 54 15.51 11.91 -8.46
C ALA A 54 14.77 11.62 -9.77
N ASP A 55 15.10 12.31 -10.87
CA ASP A 55 14.34 12.22 -12.13
C ASP A 55 14.39 10.81 -12.76
N GLU A 56 15.48 10.06 -12.56
CA GLU A 56 15.63 8.68 -13.07
C GLU A 56 15.28 7.61 -12.02
N MET A 57 14.89 8.01 -10.81
CA MET A 57 14.55 7.10 -9.72
C MET A 57 13.08 6.66 -9.79
N VAL A 58 12.81 5.44 -9.32
CA VAL A 58 11.42 4.94 -9.24
C VAL A 58 10.82 5.38 -7.91
N ILE A 59 9.71 6.11 -7.97
CA ILE A 59 9.00 6.58 -6.77
C ILE A 59 8.09 5.47 -6.23
N ILE A 60 8.23 5.16 -4.94
CA ILE A 60 7.35 4.22 -4.23
C ILE A 60 5.89 4.74 -4.26
N PRO A 61 4.91 3.88 -4.57
CA PRO A 61 3.52 4.31 -4.69
C PRO A 61 2.95 4.65 -3.31
N HIS A 62 1.91 5.49 -3.30
CA HIS A 62 1.09 5.67 -2.10
C HIS A 62 0.09 4.50 -1.98
N LYS A 63 -0.36 4.19 -0.76
CA LYS A 63 -1.36 3.11 -0.52
C LYS A 63 -2.66 3.23 -1.31
N ASN A 64 -2.99 4.44 -1.75
CA ASN A 64 -4.17 4.71 -2.57
C ASN A 64 -3.95 4.36 -4.06
N ASP A 65 -2.69 4.19 -4.50
CA ASP A 65 -2.33 3.90 -5.88
C ASP A 65 -2.37 2.39 -6.20
N LEU A 66 -2.39 1.53 -5.17
CA LEU A 66 -2.47 0.07 -5.31
C LEU A 66 -3.90 -0.45 -5.59
N ASP A 67 -4.88 0.44 -5.76
CA ASP A 67 -6.30 0.13 -6.03
C ASP A 67 -6.97 -0.81 -4.98
N LEU A 68 -6.45 -0.80 -3.75
CA LEU A 68 -6.94 -1.60 -2.61
C LEU A 68 -8.21 -1.01 -1.96
N GLY A 69 -9.04 -0.34 -2.75
CA GLY A 69 -10.22 0.37 -2.27
C GLY A 69 -11.44 -0.55 -2.12
N LYS A 70 -12.52 -0.22 -2.83
CA LYS A 70 -13.76 -1.00 -2.81
C LYS A 70 -13.57 -2.41 -3.38
N ALA A 71 -12.69 -2.59 -4.36
CA ALA A 71 -12.46 -3.89 -5.00
C ALA A 71 -12.03 -4.95 -3.99
N LEU A 72 -11.06 -4.63 -3.13
CA LEU A 72 -10.57 -5.51 -2.07
C LEU A 72 -11.70 -5.95 -1.12
N VAL A 73 -12.57 -5.02 -0.73
CA VAL A 73 -13.69 -5.31 0.16
C VAL A 73 -14.69 -6.26 -0.49
N LEU A 74 -14.99 -6.07 -1.78
CA LEU A 74 -15.89 -6.98 -2.51
C LEU A 74 -15.27 -8.36 -2.69
N GLU A 75 -13.97 -8.44 -2.94
CA GLU A 75 -13.27 -9.72 -3.03
C GLU A 75 -13.30 -10.49 -1.71
N PHE A 76 -13.04 -9.80 -0.59
CA PHE A 76 -13.19 -10.39 0.74
C PHE A 76 -14.63 -10.84 0.99
N ALA A 77 -15.61 -10.02 0.65
CA ALA A 77 -17.01 -10.35 0.87
C ALA A 77 -17.44 -11.57 0.05
N ALA A 78 -17.00 -11.69 -1.20
CA ALA A 78 -17.30 -12.83 -2.06
C ALA A 78 -16.71 -14.14 -1.51
N SER A 79 -15.56 -14.09 -0.84
CA SER A 79 -14.85 -15.26 -0.32
C SER A 79 -15.23 -15.64 1.11
N HIS A 80 -15.47 -14.66 1.99
CA HIS A 80 -15.65 -14.88 3.44
C HIS A 80 -17.06 -14.51 3.95
N LEU A 81 -17.85 -13.77 3.16
CA LEU A 81 -19.20 -13.31 3.50
C LEU A 81 -20.20 -13.50 2.34
N PRO A 82 -20.26 -14.68 1.69
CA PRO A 82 -21.10 -14.86 0.50
C PRO A 82 -22.58 -14.56 0.79
N ASP A 83 -23.08 -14.92 1.97
CA ASP A 83 -24.47 -14.66 2.39
C ASP A 83 -24.78 -13.17 2.66
N GLU A 84 -23.74 -12.34 2.83
CA GLU A 84 -23.89 -10.90 3.14
C GLU A 84 -23.34 -10.03 2.01
N TYR A 85 -22.98 -10.63 0.88
CA TYR A 85 -22.37 -9.93 -0.25
C TYR A 85 -23.24 -8.77 -0.74
N ASP A 86 -24.55 -8.99 -0.89
CA ASP A 86 -25.51 -7.94 -1.28
C ASP A 86 -25.57 -6.80 -0.26
N ARG A 87 -25.44 -7.12 1.04
CA ARG A 87 -25.39 -6.11 2.10
C ARG A 87 -24.10 -5.30 2.03
N VAL A 88 -22.96 -5.94 1.75
CA VAL A 88 -21.69 -5.26 1.54
C VAL A 88 -21.78 -4.33 0.33
N LEU A 89 -22.41 -4.75 -0.77
CA LEU A 89 -22.65 -3.90 -1.93
C LEU A 89 -23.47 -2.65 -1.56
N ASP A 90 -24.55 -2.79 -0.78
CA ASP A 90 -25.35 -1.64 -0.30
C ASP A 90 -24.54 -0.71 0.61
N ILE A 91 -23.73 -1.27 1.54
CA ILE A 91 -22.86 -0.48 2.42
C ILE A 91 -21.94 0.45 1.62
N PHE A 92 -21.32 -0.07 0.56
CA PHE A 92 -20.41 0.67 -0.32
C PHE A 92 -21.12 1.48 -1.42
N GLY A 93 -22.44 1.63 -1.34
CA GLY A 93 -23.22 2.62 -2.08
C GLY A 93 -23.47 3.91 -1.29
N ARG A 94 -23.10 3.94 0.00
CA ARG A 94 -23.44 5.04 0.94
C ARG A 94 -22.20 5.64 1.59
N ARG A 95 -22.27 6.92 2.00
CA ARG A 95 -21.20 7.57 2.79
C ARG A 95 -20.92 6.79 4.07
N GLY A 96 -19.66 6.73 4.51
CA GLY A 96 -19.27 6.01 5.73
C GLY A 96 -19.25 4.49 5.57
N ALA A 97 -19.03 3.98 4.35
CA ALA A 97 -19.03 2.56 4.04
C ALA A 97 -18.04 1.76 4.90
N TYR A 98 -16.79 2.23 5.03
CA TYR A 98 -15.75 1.54 5.80
C TYR A 98 -16.10 1.35 7.28
N ALA A 99 -16.71 2.34 7.94
CA ALA A 99 -17.14 2.21 9.33
C ALA A 99 -18.21 1.11 9.48
N ARG A 100 -19.25 1.14 8.64
CA ARG A 100 -20.32 0.12 8.67
C ARG A 100 -19.81 -1.28 8.29
N PHE A 101 -18.84 -1.35 7.38
CA PHE A 101 -18.21 -2.61 7.02
C PHE A 101 -17.43 -3.19 8.20
N LYS A 102 -16.66 -2.37 8.93
CA LYS A 102 -16.01 -2.80 10.17
C LYS A 102 -17.01 -3.27 11.22
N ASP A 103 -18.14 -2.58 11.40
CA ASP A 103 -19.19 -3.02 12.32
C ASP A 103 -19.78 -4.39 11.90
N LEU A 104 -19.95 -4.63 10.60
CA LEU A 104 -20.40 -5.92 10.08
C LEU A 104 -19.36 -7.03 10.37
N LEU A 105 -18.08 -6.77 10.13
CA LEU A 105 -17.00 -7.71 10.42
C LEU A 105 -16.92 -8.05 11.91
N ASP A 106 -17.03 -7.04 12.77
CA ASP A 106 -17.02 -7.20 14.23
C ASP A 106 -18.18 -8.09 14.69
N SER A 107 -19.39 -7.83 14.20
CA SER A 107 -20.58 -8.64 14.52
C SER A 107 -20.46 -10.11 14.09
N LYS A 108 -19.52 -10.43 13.19
CA LYS A 108 -19.26 -11.78 12.67
C LYS A 108 -17.94 -12.38 13.15
N GLY A 109 -17.17 -11.66 13.97
CA GLY A 109 -15.84 -12.11 14.43
C GLY A 109 -14.81 -12.23 13.30
N LEU A 110 -14.96 -11.47 12.23
CA LEU A 110 -14.10 -11.55 11.03
C LEU A 110 -13.07 -10.41 10.93
N VAL A 111 -12.97 -9.56 11.96
CA VAL A 111 -12.05 -8.40 11.97
C VAL A 111 -10.59 -8.83 11.75
N GLU A 112 -10.12 -9.84 12.48
CA GLU A 112 -8.75 -10.35 12.31
C GLU A 112 -8.54 -11.02 10.95
N THR A 113 -9.58 -11.69 10.42
CA THR A 113 -9.52 -12.32 9.10
C THR A 113 -9.44 -11.27 8.00
N TRP A 114 -10.19 -10.17 8.14
CA TRP A 114 -10.09 -9.01 7.26
C TRP A 114 -8.69 -8.40 7.29
N TYR A 115 -8.12 -8.14 8.47
CA TYR A 115 -6.78 -7.53 8.54
C TYR A 115 -5.70 -8.40 7.90
N ARG A 116 -5.75 -9.73 8.09
CA ARG A 116 -4.83 -10.64 7.41
C ARG A 116 -5.02 -10.63 5.89
N PHE A 117 -6.27 -10.65 5.42
CA PHE A 117 -6.57 -10.61 4.00
C PHE A 117 -6.14 -9.28 3.35
N GLU A 118 -6.35 -8.17 4.05
CA GLU A 118 -5.91 -6.84 3.62
C GLU A 118 -4.38 -6.76 3.52
N ASP A 119 -3.66 -7.24 4.54
CA ASP A 119 -2.19 -7.30 4.57
C ASP A 119 -1.62 -8.20 3.44
N ASP A 120 -2.17 -9.41 3.26
CA ASP A 120 -1.75 -10.33 2.20
C ASP A 120 -1.93 -9.70 0.81
N ARG A 121 -3.08 -9.05 0.57
CA ARG A 121 -3.39 -8.40 -0.70
C ARG A 121 -2.57 -7.14 -0.95
N GLU A 122 -2.27 -6.38 0.10
CA GLU A 122 -1.37 -5.23 0.03
C GLU A 122 0.03 -5.67 -0.40
N LYS A 123 0.56 -6.72 0.22
CA LYS A 123 1.86 -7.31 -0.14
C LYS A 123 1.88 -7.84 -1.57
N GLU A 124 0.83 -8.53 -2.01
CA GLU A 124 0.72 -9.01 -3.39
C GLU A 124 0.67 -7.85 -4.39
N ALA A 125 -0.10 -6.81 -4.11
CA ALA A 125 -0.20 -5.62 -4.96
C ALA A 125 1.14 -4.87 -5.05
N LEU A 126 1.85 -4.75 -3.92
CA LEU A 126 3.17 -4.13 -3.88
C LEU A 126 4.21 -4.95 -4.66
N ARG A 127 4.21 -6.29 -4.52
CA ARG A 127 5.08 -7.17 -5.32
C ARG A 127 4.80 -7.06 -6.81
N TYR A 128 3.52 -6.99 -7.19
CA TYR A 128 3.13 -6.80 -8.59
C TYR A 128 3.54 -5.43 -9.13
N TRP A 129 3.47 -4.38 -8.30
CA TRP A 129 4.01 -3.07 -8.65
C TRP A 129 5.53 -3.13 -8.87
N CYS A 130 6.28 -3.83 -8.02
CA CYS A 130 7.71 -4.03 -8.21
C CYS A 130 8.03 -4.72 -9.56
N GLU A 131 7.31 -5.80 -9.87
CA GLU A 131 7.47 -6.51 -11.15
C GLU A 131 7.23 -5.59 -12.36
N LYS A 132 6.16 -4.78 -12.32
CA LYS A 132 5.85 -3.81 -13.39
C LYS A 132 6.92 -2.76 -13.59
N ASN A 133 7.58 -2.34 -12.50
CA ASN A 133 8.65 -1.36 -12.53
C ASN A 133 10.04 -2.01 -12.74
N LYS A 134 10.09 -3.33 -12.99
CA LYS A 134 11.33 -4.10 -13.18
C LYS A 134 12.28 -4.03 -11.97
N ILE A 135 11.70 -3.91 -10.78
CA ILE A 135 12.44 -3.93 -9.52
C ILE A 135 12.65 -5.40 -9.13
N GLU A 136 13.91 -5.81 -9.02
CA GLU A 136 14.26 -7.15 -8.55
C GLU A 136 14.16 -7.21 -7.03
N LEU A 137 13.40 -8.20 -6.52
CA LEU A 137 13.19 -8.41 -5.10
C LEU A 137 13.97 -9.63 -4.59
N SER A 138 14.49 -9.53 -3.37
CA SER A 138 14.92 -10.66 -2.55
C SER A 138 14.01 -10.83 -1.34
N ASP A 139 13.70 -12.08 -0.99
CA ASP A 139 13.06 -12.44 0.28
C ASP A 139 14.07 -12.55 1.43
#